data_AF-A0AB32TKD8-F1
#
_entry.id   AF-A0AB32TKD8-F1
#
_cell.length_a   1.000
_cell.length_b   1.000
_cell.length_c   1.000
_cell.angle_alpha   90.00
_cell.angle_beta   90.00
_cell.angle_gamma   90.00
#
_symmetry.space_group_name_H-M   'P 1'
#
loop_
_entity.id
_entity.type
_entity.pdbx_description
1 polymer ?
#
loop_
_entity_poly.entity_id
_entity_poly.type
_entity_poly.pdbx_seq_one_letter_code
_entity_poly.pdbx_strand_id
1 'polypeptide(L)'
;MGDEAVGPLPSPVPSPSYPNPGRPRFSFSRSATATNSARTVSPAVNVTSKVFQRTIFLGQLEGEKIVQEKALIIPFEETEACLSAMKLKVKEALAMGEDENIVLTDSQGNVLLDTPGIRGSSYWKQSSRRIFAMTEQVFVEMGKRKRRKLGQTSRHDDSGLCDIKDKIEELLLASEGLPAVSARLRELCKCSEGLTERQSDVLRTSFKCCVCRGVMDSPVLSRCCRSLIGCRQCIEAIVDEGQACIKCRSAVSRDSIVVVAGLSEVLSVIKALDEQYNSR
;
A
#
# COMPACT_ATOMS: atom_id res chain seq x y z
N MET A 1 44.89 26.12 -22.17
CA MET A 1 45.25 27.09 -21.13
C MET A 1 44.24 26.93 -20.01
N GLY A 2 44.70 26.60 -18.79
CA GLY A 2 43.85 26.40 -17.61
C GLY A 2 43.67 24.93 -17.23
N ASP A 3 44.72 24.35 -16.65
CA ASP A 3 44.75 23.05 -15.98
C ASP A 3 44.99 23.37 -14.50
N GLU A 4 44.07 23.00 -13.59
CA GLU A 4 44.38 22.96 -12.15
C GLU A 4 43.83 21.68 -11.54
N ALA A 5 44.76 20.96 -10.91
CA ALA A 5 44.68 19.60 -10.45
C ALA A 5 44.40 19.51 -8.93
N VAL A 6 43.57 18.52 -8.59
CA VAL A 6 43.64 17.56 -7.47
C VAL A 6 44.23 18.01 -6.11
N GLY A 7 43.43 17.83 -5.06
CA GLY A 7 43.91 17.55 -3.70
C GLY A 7 42.93 16.63 -2.94
N PRO A 8 43.38 15.52 -2.31
CA PRO A 8 42.51 14.49 -1.73
C PRO A 8 42.04 14.80 -0.29
N LEU A 9 40.92 14.17 0.07
CA LEU A 9 40.23 14.25 1.38
C LEU A 9 41.06 13.65 2.54
N PRO A 10 41.03 14.26 3.75
CA PRO A 10 41.65 13.68 4.94
C PRO A 10 40.75 12.63 5.62
N SER A 11 41.39 11.57 6.11
CA SER A 11 40.80 10.44 6.85
C SER A 11 40.29 10.83 8.26
N PRO A 12 39.32 10.09 8.84
CA PRO A 12 38.82 10.40 10.18
C PRO A 12 39.78 9.91 11.28
N VAL A 13 39.98 10.76 12.28
CA VAL A 13 40.78 10.51 13.49
C VAL A 13 40.00 9.63 14.49
N PRO A 14 40.61 8.60 15.11
CA PRO A 14 39.98 7.83 16.18
C PRO A 14 40.13 8.56 17.53
N SER A 15 39.01 8.88 18.18
CA SER A 15 38.99 9.46 19.53
C SER A 15 38.95 8.39 20.63
N PRO A 16 39.55 8.64 21.81
CA PRO A 16 39.76 7.63 22.84
C PRO A 16 38.51 7.42 23.71
N SER A 17 38.30 6.18 24.13
CA SER A 17 37.28 5.72 25.06
C SER A 17 37.49 6.26 26.49
N TYR A 18 36.56 7.08 26.97
CA TYR A 18 36.38 7.38 28.39
C TYR A 18 35.12 6.68 28.92
N PRO A 19 35.14 6.06 30.11
CA PRO A 19 33.96 5.42 30.69
C PRO A 19 33.02 6.49 31.25
N ASN A 20 31.83 6.62 30.66
CA ASN A 20 30.80 7.57 31.07
C ASN A 20 29.87 6.93 32.13
N PRO A 21 29.85 7.41 33.39
CA PRO A 21 28.85 7.01 34.36
C PRO A 21 27.57 7.82 34.11
N GLY A 22 26.46 7.14 33.80
CA GLY A 22 25.14 7.77 33.76
C GLY A 22 24.54 7.90 32.37
N ARG A 23 24.16 6.77 31.78
CA ARG A 23 23.09 6.73 30.78
C ARG A 23 22.08 5.66 31.20
N PRO A 24 20.79 6.00 31.38
CA PRO A 24 19.80 5.01 31.78
C PRO A 24 19.66 4.00 30.64
N ARG A 25 20.16 2.79 30.88
CA ARG A 25 19.94 1.64 30.01
C ARG A 25 18.48 1.21 30.20
N PHE A 26 17.64 1.44 29.20
CA PHE A 26 16.33 0.79 29.16
C PHE A 26 16.54 -0.73 29.18
N SER A 27 16.05 -1.37 30.23
CA SER A 27 16.00 -2.83 30.37
C SER A 27 14.54 -3.22 30.53
N PHE A 28 14.06 -4.10 29.65
CA PHE A 28 12.77 -4.74 29.83
C PHE A 28 12.98 -5.99 30.68
N SER A 29 12.78 -5.86 31.99
CA SER A 29 12.63 -7.01 32.87
C SER A 29 11.27 -7.66 32.62
N ARG A 30 11.26 -8.79 31.92
CA ARG A 30 10.15 -9.72 31.92
C ARG A 30 10.14 -10.46 33.26
N SER A 31 9.21 -10.10 34.14
CA SER A 31 8.82 -10.93 35.29
C SER A 31 7.29 -11.01 35.26
N ALA A 32 6.74 -12.11 34.78
CA ALA A 32 6.38 -13.30 35.55
C ALA A 32 4.99 -13.17 36.20
N THR A 33 4.05 -13.91 35.60
CA THR A 33 2.85 -14.56 36.13
C THR A 33 2.45 -14.20 37.56
N ALA A 34 1.27 -13.58 37.73
CA ALA A 34 0.58 -13.54 39.02
C ALA A 34 -0.78 -14.25 38.89
N THR A 35 -0.81 -15.41 39.51
CA THR A 35 -1.92 -16.33 39.74
C THR A 35 -3.07 -15.70 40.53
N ASN A 36 -4.29 -16.13 40.18
CA ASN A 36 -5.52 -15.99 40.96
C ASN A 36 -5.29 -16.27 42.46
N SER A 37 -5.84 -15.41 43.31
CA SER A 37 -6.13 -15.75 44.70
C SER A 37 -7.48 -15.14 45.07
N ALA A 38 -8.50 -16.00 45.07
CA ALA A 38 -9.79 -15.71 45.67
C ALA A 38 -9.63 -15.74 47.20
N ARG A 39 -9.98 -14.64 47.87
CA ARG A 39 -10.29 -14.63 49.30
C ARG A 39 -11.44 -13.68 49.59
N THR A 40 -12.58 -14.31 49.83
CA THR A 40 -13.50 -14.14 50.98
C THR A 40 -13.95 -12.74 51.40
N VAL A 41 -15.28 -12.63 51.41
CA VAL A 41 -16.19 -11.55 51.83
C VAL A 41 -15.93 -11.03 53.25
N SER A 42 -15.94 -9.70 53.43
CA SER A 42 -16.52 -9.00 54.58
C SER A 42 -16.81 -7.52 54.24
N PRO A 43 -17.89 -6.90 54.76
CA PRO A 43 -18.54 -5.75 54.13
C PRO A 43 -18.20 -4.37 54.75
N ALA A 44 -18.56 -3.32 53.98
CA ALA A 44 -18.73 -1.93 54.38
C ALA A 44 -17.49 -1.14 54.85
N VAL A 45 -16.66 -0.71 53.88
CA VAL A 45 -15.81 0.47 54.03
C VAL A 45 -16.43 1.56 53.17
N ASN A 46 -16.71 2.74 53.75
CA ASN A 46 -17.03 3.96 53.01
C ASN A 46 -15.82 4.35 52.16
N VAL A 47 -15.69 3.72 50.98
CA VAL A 47 -14.72 4.12 49.97
C VAL A 47 -15.29 5.37 49.33
N THR A 48 -14.77 6.53 49.72
CA THR A 48 -14.98 7.75 48.93
C THR A 48 -14.38 7.48 47.56
N SER A 49 -15.22 7.17 46.59
CA SER A 49 -14.81 6.95 45.21
C SER A 49 -14.11 8.22 44.72
N LYS A 50 -12.81 8.11 44.43
CA LYS A 50 -12.03 9.23 43.94
C LYS A 50 -12.53 9.57 42.53
N VAL A 51 -13.15 10.75 42.39
CA VAL A 51 -13.60 11.26 41.10
C VAL A 51 -12.42 11.88 40.35
N PHE A 52 -12.26 11.50 39.10
CA PHE A 52 -11.28 12.01 38.15
C PHE A 52 -12.00 12.84 37.08
N GLN A 53 -11.24 13.65 36.35
CA GLN A 53 -11.78 14.45 35.25
C GLN A 53 -10.96 14.29 33.99
N ARG A 54 -11.64 14.28 32.84
CA ARG A 54 -11.01 14.21 31.53
C ARG A 54 -11.67 15.17 30.55
N THR A 55 -10.86 16.05 29.96
CA THR A 55 -11.29 16.86 28.81
C THR A 55 -11.35 16.01 27.54
N ILE A 56 -12.53 15.95 26.91
CA ILE A 56 -12.78 15.33 25.60
C ILE A 56 -13.30 16.42 24.65
N PHE A 57 -12.75 16.50 23.45
CA PHE A 57 -13.09 17.54 22.48
C PHE A 57 -14.17 17.06 21.52
N LEU A 58 -15.23 17.82 21.31
CA LEU A 58 -16.17 17.56 20.22
C LEU A 58 -15.49 17.93 18.90
N GLY A 59 -15.35 16.94 18.02
CA GLY A 59 -14.65 17.04 16.75
C GLY A 59 -15.62 17.21 15.57
N GLN A 60 -15.36 18.21 14.75
CA GLN A 60 -15.99 18.41 13.44
C GLN A 60 -14.95 18.27 12.33
N LEU A 61 -15.41 18.14 11.08
CA LEU A 61 -14.52 18.07 9.91
C LEU A 61 -14.50 19.38 9.13
N GLU A 62 -13.34 20.02 9.12
CA GLU A 62 -13.03 21.10 8.19
C GLU A 62 -12.03 20.57 7.15
N GLY A 63 -12.53 20.27 5.95
CA GLY A 63 -11.75 19.55 4.94
C GLY A 63 -11.26 18.18 5.44
N GLU A 64 -9.95 17.99 5.57
CA GLU A 64 -9.35 16.73 6.04
C GLU A 64 -8.95 16.75 7.52
N LYS A 65 -9.14 17.87 8.21
CA LYS A 65 -8.68 18.06 9.59
C LYS A 65 -9.84 17.95 10.57
N ILE A 66 -9.57 17.30 11.70
CA ILE A 66 -10.45 17.35 12.85
C ILE A 66 -10.26 18.71 13.52
N VAL A 67 -11.32 19.50 13.55
CA VAL A 67 -11.37 20.77 14.25
C VAL A 67 -12.17 20.62 15.53
N GLN A 68 -11.75 21.33 16.58
CA GLN A 68 -12.43 21.32 17.86
C GLN A 68 -13.59 22.31 17.82
N GLU A 69 -14.80 21.82 18.03
CA GLU A 69 -16.00 22.65 18.20
C GLU A 69 -16.16 23.06 19.67
N LYS A 70 -16.08 22.09 20.59
CA LYS A 70 -16.30 22.29 22.03
C LYS A 70 -15.39 21.39 22.87
N ALA A 71 -15.13 21.75 24.11
CA ALA A 71 -14.48 20.89 25.10
C ALA A 71 -15.50 20.44 26.16
N LEU A 72 -15.52 19.14 26.46
CA LEU A 72 -16.36 18.50 27.47
C LEU A 72 -15.46 18.05 28.62
N ILE A 73 -15.81 18.41 29.85
CA ILE A 73 -15.13 17.92 31.04
C ILE A 73 -15.94 16.74 31.57
N ILE A 74 -15.39 15.54 31.44
CA ILE A 74 -16.06 14.29 31.82
C ILE A 74 -15.57 13.84 33.20
N PRO A 75 -16.43 13.86 34.24
CA PRO A 75 -16.11 13.30 35.54
C PRO A 75 -16.30 11.77 35.54
N PHE A 76 -15.32 11.02 36.06
CA PHE A 76 -15.36 9.55 36.08
C PHE A 76 -14.65 8.96 37.30
N GLU A 77 -15.09 7.79 37.75
CA GLU A 77 -14.47 6.99 38.81
C GLU A 77 -13.51 5.93 38.22
N GLU A 78 -12.73 5.26 39.07
CA GLU A 78 -11.81 4.19 38.62
C GLU A 78 -12.54 3.05 37.90
N THR A 79 -13.73 2.68 38.40
CA THR A 79 -14.59 1.63 37.83
C THR A 79 -15.15 2.01 36.45
N GLU A 80 -15.24 3.30 36.16
CA GLU A 80 -15.74 3.86 34.90
C GLU A 80 -14.62 4.16 33.90
N ALA A 81 -13.36 3.90 34.26
CA ALA A 81 -12.19 4.22 33.45
C ALA A 81 -11.99 3.21 32.31
N CYS A 82 -13.02 3.00 31.48
CA CYS A 82 -13.02 2.14 30.30
C CYS A 82 -13.72 2.84 29.13
N LEU A 83 -13.50 2.34 27.92
CA LEU A 83 -14.01 3.02 26.72
C LEU A 83 -15.53 3.13 26.69
N SER A 84 -16.25 2.07 27.09
CA SER A 84 -17.71 2.03 27.07
C SER A 84 -18.34 3.05 28.02
N ALA A 85 -17.88 3.10 29.28
CA ALA A 85 -18.37 4.07 30.26
C ALA A 85 -18.02 5.52 29.87
N MET A 86 -16.82 5.75 29.33
CA MET A 86 -16.44 7.09 28.84
C MET A 86 -17.31 7.52 27.65
N LYS A 87 -17.65 6.62 26.72
CA LYS A 87 -18.61 6.91 25.65
C LYS A 87 -19.99 7.27 26.19
N LEU A 88 -20.48 6.52 27.17
CA LEU A 88 -21.79 6.78 27.80
C LEU A 88 -21.83 8.17 28.44
N LYS A 89 -20.81 8.51 29.25
CA LYS A 89 -20.73 9.84 29.88
C LYS A 89 -20.63 10.99 28.87
N VAL A 90 -19.98 10.78 27.73
CA VAL A 90 -19.95 11.79 26.66
C VAL A 90 -21.34 11.95 26.04
N LYS A 91 -22.07 10.85 25.81
CA LYS A 91 -23.47 10.91 25.35
C LYS A 91 -24.36 11.67 26.34
N GLU A 92 -24.25 11.37 27.63
CA GLU A 92 -24.96 12.07 28.71
C GLU A 92 -24.64 13.57 28.71
N ALA A 93 -23.35 13.93 28.61
CA ALA A 93 -22.89 15.33 28.58
C ALA A 93 -23.36 16.09 27.32
N LEU A 94 -23.71 15.39 26.25
CA LEU A 94 -24.25 15.95 25.00
C LEU A 94 -25.79 15.83 24.91
N ALA A 95 -26.44 15.27 25.94
CA ALA A 95 -27.88 14.96 25.94
C ALA A 95 -28.33 14.14 24.71
N MET A 96 -27.48 13.21 24.27
CA MET A 96 -27.74 12.34 23.12
C MET A 96 -28.68 11.18 23.48
N GLY A 97 -29.55 10.79 22.55
CA GLY A 97 -30.48 9.67 22.71
C GLY A 97 -29.78 8.31 22.79
N GLU A 98 -30.51 7.27 23.22
CA GLU A 98 -29.97 5.90 23.32
C GLU A 98 -29.49 5.37 21.96
N ASP A 99 -30.20 5.68 20.87
CA ASP A 99 -29.88 5.24 19.51
C ASP A 99 -28.73 6.01 18.85
N GLU A 100 -28.35 7.17 19.40
CA GLU A 100 -27.30 7.99 18.81
C GLU A 100 -25.91 7.46 19.18
N ASN A 101 -25.05 7.29 18.18
CA ASN A 101 -23.74 6.68 18.36
C ASN A 101 -22.61 7.70 18.31
N ILE A 102 -21.64 7.50 19.20
CA ILE A 102 -20.44 8.33 19.30
C ILE A 102 -19.16 7.49 19.17
N VAL A 103 -18.20 8.06 18.44
CA VAL A 103 -16.88 7.49 18.23
C VAL A 103 -15.87 8.37 18.95
N LEU A 104 -15.01 7.75 19.76
CA LEU A 104 -13.87 8.43 20.37
C LEU A 104 -12.63 8.11 19.54
N THR A 105 -11.86 9.14 19.21
CA THR A 105 -10.66 9.06 18.38
C THR A 105 -9.48 9.79 19.01
N ASP A 106 -8.26 9.46 18.57
CA ASP A 106 -7.08 10.26 18.87
C ASP A 106 -7.01 11.55 18.02
N SER A 107 -5.93 12.33 18.17
CA SER A 107 -5.73 13.56 17.39
C SER A 107 -5.56 13.35 15.87
N GLN A 108 -5.31 12.11 15.43
CA GLN A 108 -5.15 11.74 14.02
C GLN A 108 -6.46 11.16 13.44
N GLY A 109 -7.50 11.01 14.25
CA GLY A 109 -8.78 10.41 13.84
C GLY A 109 -8.75 8.89 13.78
N ASN A 110 -7.86 8.24 14.53
CA ASN A 110 -7.89 6.79 14.72
C ASN A 110 -8.84 6.45 15.87
N VAL A 111 -9.68 5.43 15.68
CA VAL A 111 -10.64 4.98 16.69
C VAL A 111 -9.91 4.43 17.91
N LEU A 112 -10.34 4.84 19.09
CA LEU A 112 -9.92 4.23 20.34
C LEU A 112 -10.56 2.85 20.45
N LEU A 113 -9.72 1.81 20.56
CA LEU A 113 -10.15 0.43 20.75
C LEU A 113 -10.13 0.07 22.23
N ASP A 114 -11.14 -0.65 22.71
CA ASP A 114 -11.16 -1.17 24.09
C ASP A 114 -10.10 -2.27 24.23
N THR A 115 -8.93 -1.85 24.69
CA THR A 115 -7.79 -2.70 24.98
C THR A 115 -7.42 -2.55 26.45
N PRO A 116 -6.73 -3.54 27.05
CA PRO A 116 -6.25 -3.40 28.42
C PRO A 116 -5.43 -2.13 28.68
N GLY A 117 -4.75 -1.59 27.65
CA GLY A 117 -3.92 -0.39 27.76
C GLY A 117 -4.68 0.94 27.92
N ILE A 118 -6.00 0.97 27.67
CA ILE A 118 -6.83 2.17 27.87
C ILE A 118 -7.80 2.03 29.06
N ARG A 119 -7.67 0.95 29.82
CA ARG A 119 -8.45 0.70 31.04
C ARG A 119 -7.73 1.24 32.26
N GLY A 120 -8.50 1.71 33.23
CA GLY A 120 -8.00 2.32 34.45
C GLY A 120 -7.71 3.81 34.28
N SER A 121 -7.74 4.53 35.40
CA SER A 121 -7.69 6.00 35.37
C SER A 121 -6.36 6.57 34.89
N SER A 122 -5.28 5.78 34.92
CA SER A 122 -3.94 6.18 34.49
C SER A 122 -3.87 6.60 33.01
N TYR A 123 -4.69 6.01 32.14
CA TYR A 123 -4.82 6.40 30.75
C TYR A 123 -5.62 7.72 30.61
N TRP A 124 -6.81 7.75 31.22
CA TRP A 124 -7.77 8.85 31.05
C TRP A 124 -7.33 10.16 31.70
N LYS A 125 -6.49 10.12 32.74
CA LYS A 125 -5.92 11.31 33.38
C LYS A 125 -4.87 12.04 32.52
N GLN A 126 -4.30 11.40 31.50
CA GLN A 126 -3.15 11.96 30.75
C GLN A 126 -3.56 13.12 29.85
N SER A 127 -3.47 14.36 30.34
CA SER A 127 -3.85 15.59 29.62
C SER A 127 -3.12 15.81 28.29
N SER A 128 -1.94 15.23 28.10
CA SER A 128 -1.12 15.38 26.89
C SER A 128 -1.72 14.73 25.64
N ARG A 129 -2.59 13.73 25.79
CA ARG A 129 -3.25 13.05 24.66
C ARG A 129 -4.56 13.78 24.37
N ARG A 130 -4.78 14.27 23.15
CA ARG A 130 -6.10 14.80 22.75
C ARG A 130 -7.01 13.65 22.34
N ILE A 131 -8.23 13.64 22.87
CA ILE A 131 -9.28 12.70 22.50
C ILE A 131 -10.43 13.50 21.90
N PHE A 132 -10.88 13.09 20.72
CA PHE A 132 -12.03 13.68 20.06
C PHE A 132 -13.22 12.76 20.12
N ALA A 133 -14.38 13.30 20.48
CA ALA A 133 -15.68 12.68 20.32
C ALA A 133 -16.32 13.21 19.04
N MET A 134 -16.89 12.35 18.22
CA MET A 134 -17.60 12.72 17.01
C MET A 134 -18.77 11.76 16.77
N THR A 135 -19.83 12.24 16.13
CA THR A 135 -20.95 11.38 15.75
C THR A 135 -20.50 10.34 14.74
N GLU A 136 -21.21 9.22 14.67
CA GLU A 136 -20.95 8.18 13.67
C GLU A 136 -20.97 8.76 12.24
N GLN A 137 -21.86 9.72 11.97
CA GLN A 137 -21.96 10.39 10.66
C GLN A 137 -20.66 11.13 10.29
N VAL A 138 -20.12 11.93 11.22
CA VAL A 138 -18.85 12.66 11.03
C VAL A 138 -17.69 11.68 10.90
N PHE A 139 -17.65 10.63 11.72
CA PHE A 139 -16.61 9.61 11.65
C PHE A 139 -16.60 8.87 10.29
N VAL A 140 -17.79 8.46 9.81
CA VAL A 140 -17.96 7.83 8.50
C VAL A 140 -17.57 8.78 7.38
N GLU A 141 -17.91 10.07 7.48
CA GLU A 141 -17.49 11.08 6.49
C GLU A 141 -15.97 11.26 6.47
N MET A 142 -15.31 11.29 7.63
CA MET A 142 -13.85 11.34 7.72
C MET A 142 -13.23 10.11 7.04
N GLY A 143 -13.77 8.92 7.32
CA GLY A 143 -13.36 7.67 6.69
C GLY A 143 -13.53 7.71 5.17
N LYS A 144 -14.64 8.27 4.66
CA LYS A 144 -14.86 8.48 3.22
C LYS A 144 -13.84 9.45 2.61
N ARG A 145 -13.49 10.55 3.29
CA ARG A 145 -12.48 11.53 2.81
C ARG A 145 -11.07 10.92 2.82
N LYS A 146 -10.67 10.25 3.91
CA LYS A 146 -9.42 9.49 3.99
C LYS A 146 -9.35 8.38 2.94
N ARG A 147 -10.44 7.65 2.71
CA ARG A 147 -10.56 6.62 1.65
C ARG A 147 -10.73 7.21 0.25
N ARG A 148 -10.96 8.51 0.05
CA ARG A 148 -10.82 9.16 -1.26
C ARG A 148 -9.35 9.49 -1.54
N LYS A 149 -8.62 9.93 -0.51
CA LYS A 149 -7.17 10.18 -0.57
C LYS A 149 -6.33 8.89 -0.69
N LEU A 150 -6.69 7.87 0.07
CA LEU A 150 -6.20 6.49 -0.09
C LEU A 150 -7.00 5.71 -1.14
N GLY A 151 -8.05 6.28 -1.72
CA GLY A 151 -8.85 5.67 -2.79
C GLY A 151 -8.26 5.88 -4.18
N GLN A 152 -7.20 6.68 -4.27
CA GLN A 152 -6.18 6.51 -5.31
C GLN A 152 -5.31 5.26 -5.08
N THR A 153 -5.49 4.50 -3.98
CA THR A 153 -4.58 3.39 -3.59
C THR A 153 -5.19 2.14 -2.91
N SER A 154 -6.47 2.06 -2.49
CA SER A 154 -7.05 0.80 -1.96
C SER A 154 -8.58 0.86 -1.69
N ARG A 155 -9.36 -0.03 -2.32
CA ARG A 155 -10.76 -0.32 -1.94
C ARG A 155 -11.04 -1.83 -2.06
N HIS A 156 -10.83 -2.59 -0.98
CA HIS A 156 -11.43 -3.93 -0.76
C HIS A 156 -12.41 -3.88 0.39
N ASP A 157 -13.70 -4.05 0.10
CA ASP A 157 -14.57 -4.98 0.84
C ASP A 157 -15.67 -5.54 -0.09
N ASP A 158 -15.31 -5.71 -1.36
CA ASP A 158 -15.86 -6.62 -2.38
C ASP A 158 -14.77 -6.90 -3.45
N SER A 159 -13.51 -6.65 -3.12
CA SER A 159 -12.49 -6.37 -4.13
C SER A 159 -11.70 -7.54 -4.66
N GLY A 160 -12.33 -8.71 -4.73
CA GLY A 160 -12.06 -9.53 -5.90
C GLY A 160 -12.50 -8.77 -7.15
N LEU A 161 -13.74 -8.30 -7.17
CA LEU A 161 -14.35 -7.66 -8.35
C LEU A 161 -13.90 -6.22 -8.57
N CYS A 162 -13.77 -5.41 -7.50
CA CYS A 162 -13.22 -4.06 -7.65
C CYS A 162 -11.74 -4.09 -8.09
N ASP A 163 -10.90 -4.99 -7.57
CA ASP A 163 -9.50 -5.11 -8.06
C ASP A 163 -9.46 -5.60 -9.51
N ILE A 164 -10.36 -6.50 -9.91
CA ILE A 164 -10.50 -6.94 -11.30
C ILE A 164 -10.95 -5.76 -12.18
N LYS A 165 -11.94 -4.97 -11.74
CA LYS A 165 -12.43 -3.80 -12.46
C LYS A 165 -11.34 -2.74 -12.60
N ASP A 166 -10.61 -2.43 -11.54
CA ASP A 166 -9.52 -1.44 -11.55
C ASP A 166 -8.38 -1.92 -12.46
N LYS A 167 -8.05 -3.22 -12.45
CA LYS A 167 -7.10 -3.82 -13.41
C LYS A 167 -7.62 -3.79 -14.85
N ILE A 168 -8.92 -3.96 -15.07
CA ILE A 168 -9.54 -3.82 -16.39
C ILE A 168 -9.46 -2.36 -16.83
N GLU A 169 -9.73 -1.39 -15.95
CA GLU A 169 -9.65 0.05 -16.26
C GLU A 169 -8.21 0.49 -16.52
N GLU A 170 -7.23 -0.01 -15.75
CA GLU A 170 -5.80 0.16 -16.02
C GLU A 170 -5.40 -0.46 -17.38
N LEU A 171 -5.87 -1.68 -17.68
CA LEU A 171 -5.67 -2.31 -18.98
C LEU A 171 -6.34 -1.52 -20.11
N LEU A 172 -7.52 -0.94 -19.89
CA LEU A 172 -8.23 -0.11 -20.85
C LEU A 172 -7.45 1.18 -21.13
N LEU A 173 -7.03 1.91 -20.09
CA LEU A 173 -6.20 3.11 -20.22
C LEU A 173 -4.85 2.81 -20.90
N ALA A 174 -4.19 1.70 -20.54
CA ALA A 174 -2.99 1.24 -21.24
C ALA A 174 -3.29 0.87 -22.69
N SER A 175 -4.47 0.30 -22.96
CA SER A 175 -4.91 -0.06 -24.30
C SER A 175 -5.29 1.14 -25.16
N GLU A 176 -5.73 2.27 -24.60
CA GLU A 176 -5.97 3.52 -25.35
C GLU A 176 -4.68 4.06 -25.98
N GLY A 177 -3.53 3.79 -25.35
CA GLY A 177 -2.22 4.04 -25.92
C GLY A 177 -1.82 3.06 -27.04
N LEU A 178 -2.39 1.86 -27.09
CA LEU A 178 -2.03 0.84 -28.09
C LEU A 178 -2.39 1.24 -29.53
N PRO A 179 -3.54 1.89 -29.84
CA PRO A 179 -3.78 2.49 -31.15
C PRO A 179 -2.71 3.51 -31.54
N ALA A 180 -2.25 4.34 -30.60
CA ALA A 180 -1.18 5.31 -30.87
C ALA A 180 0.17 4.62 -31.09
N VAL A 181 0.53 3.61 -30.28
CA VAL A 181 1.75 2.81 -30.47
C VAL A 181 1.69 2.01 -31.77
N SER A 182 0.54 1.41 -32.10
CA SER A 182 0.34 0.68 -33.35
C SER A 182 0.32 1.63 -34.56
N ALA A 183 -0.22 2.85 -34.42
CA ALA A 183 -0.11 3.90 -35.43
C ALA A 183 1.35 4.33 -35.63
N ARG A 184 2.12 4.55 -34.55
CA ARG A 184 3.55 4.86 -34.62
C ARG A 184 4.36 3.71 -35.21
N LEU A 185 4.07 2.46 -34.85
CA LEU A 185 4.69 1.30 -35.47
C LEU A 185 4.31 1.22 -36.95
N ARG A 186 3.05 1.48 -37.32
CA ARG A 186 2.63 1.57 -38.73
C ARG A 186 3.33 2.71 -39.47
N GLU A 187 3.53 3.87 -38.86
CA GLU A 187 4.29 4.99 -39.43
C GLU A 187 5.76 4.60 -39.62
N LEU A 188 6.40 4.01 -38.60
CA LEU A 188 7.77 3.49 -38.68
C LEU A 188 7.90 2.43 -39.78
N CYS A 189 6.88 1.60 -39.93
CA CYS A 189 6.77 0.55 -40.93
C CYS A 189 6.55 1.09 -42.36
N LYS A 190 5.70 2.11 -42.51
CA LYS A 190 5.51 2.85 -43.77
C LYS A 190 6.78 3.59 -44.17
N CYS A 191 7.54 4.07 -43.19
CA CYS A 191 8.87 4.64 -43.36
C CYS A 191 9.98 3.58 -43.36
N SER A 192 9.72 2.35 -43.81
CA SER A 192 10.77 1.32 -43.93
C SER A 192 11.97 1.81 -44.76
N GLU A 193 11.76 2.75 -45.68
CA GLU A 193 12.81 3.44 -46.45
C GLU A 193 13.72 4.38 -45.63
N GLY A 194 13.33 4.73 -44.39
CA GLY A 194 14.05 5.64 -43.50
C GLY A 194 14.62 5.01 -42.23
N LEU A 195 14.39 3.71 -42.00
CA LEU A 195 14.99 3.01 -40.86
C LEU A 195 16.46 2.72 -41.16
N THR A 196 17.34 3.12 -40.24
CA THR A 196 18.73 2.67 -40.27
C THR A 196 18.79 1.13 -40.14
N GLU A 197 19.81 0.51 -40.71
CA GLU A 197 20.02 -0.94 -40.59
C GLU A 197 19.94 -1.41 -39.13
N ARG A 198 20.57 -0.66 -38.21
CA ARG A 198 20.52 -0.92 -36.78
C ARG A 198 19.11 -0.89 -36.19
N GLN A 199 18.24 0.03 -36.64
CA GLN A 199 16.84 0.09 -36.19
C GLN A 199 16.03 -1.08 -36.73
N SER A 200 16.23 -1.42 -38.01
CA SER A 200 15.61 -2.58 -38.64
C SER A 200 16.03 -3.88 -37.95
N ASP A 201 17.30 -4.00 -37.55
CA ASP A 201 17.81 -5.13 -36.77
C ASP A 201 17.17 -5.24 -35.40
N VAL A 202 17.06 -4.12 -34.68
CA VAL A 202 16.39 -4.08 -33.37
C VAL A 202 14.92 -4.49 -33.49
N LEU A 203 14.20 -4.00 -34.51
CA LEU A 203 12.82 -4.40 -34.75
C LEU A 203 12.71 -5.88 -35.07
N ARG A 204 13.49 -6.39 -36.03
CA ARG A 204 13.43 -7.81 -36.41
C ARG A 204 13.78 -8.72 -35.25
N THR A 205 14.84 -8.42 -34.50
CA THR A 205 15.27 -9.22 -33.34
C THR A 205 14.25 -9.19 -32.20
N SER A 206 13.57 -8.07 -31.98
CA SER A 206 12.56 -7.93 -30.91
C SER A 206 11.32 -8.79 -31.13
N PHE A 207 10.99 -9.10 -32.38
CA PHE A 207 9.82 -9.90 -32.77
C PHE A 207 10.19 -11.29 -33.29
N LYS A 208 11.43 -11.76 -33.06
CA LYS A 208 11.85 -13.13 -33.37
C LYS A 208 11.54 -14.09 -32.23
N CYS A 209 11.00 -15.25 -32.57
CA CYS A 209 10.73 -16.32 -31.62
C CYS A 209 12.03 -16.87 -31.03
N CYS A 210 12.11 -17.00 -29.70
CA CYS A 210 13.31 -17.53 -29.06
C CYS A 210 13.52 -19.03 -29.35
N VAL A 211 12.49 -19.73 -29.83
CA VAL A 211 12.53 -21.16 -30.22
C VAL A 211 12.84 -21.29 -31.72
N CYS A 212 11.90 -20.92 -32.59
CA CYS A 212 12.03 -21.15 -34.03
C CYS A 212 12.86 -20.09 -34.78
N ARG A 213 13.27 -19.00 -34.09
CA ARG A 213 14.06 -17.88 -34.63
C ARG A 213 13.43 -17.08 -35.78
N GLY A 214 12.25 -17.49 -36.28
CA GLY A 214 11.44 -16.72 -37.23
C GLY A 214 10.65 -15.59 -36.56
N VAL A 215 10.07 -14.70 -37.37
CA VAL A 215 9.13 -13.68 -36.88
C VAL A 215 7.95 -14.37 -36.20
N MET A 216 7.60 -13.92 -34.99
CA MET A 216 6.60 -14.57 -34.16
C MET A 216 5.24 -14.66 -34.87
N ASP A 217 4.66 -15.85 -34.86
CA ASP A 217 3.27 -16.09 -35.20
C ASP A 217 2.48 -16.32 -33.92
N SER A 218 1.40 -15.55 -33.71
CA SER A 218 0.69 -15.49 -32.42
C SER A 218 1.64 -15.30 -31.22
N PRO A 219 2.26 -14.11 -31.08
CA PRO A 219 3.31 -13.85 -30.10
C PRO A 219 2.83 -14.05 -28.67
N VAL A 220 3.69 -14.62 -27.83
CA VAL A 220 3.45 -14.87 -26.41
C VAL A 220 4.37 -14.04 -25.55
N LEU A 221 3.79 -13.37 -24.56
CA LEU A 221 4.50 -12.71 -23.46
C LEU A 221 4.61 -13.67 -22.27
N SER A 222 5.80 -13.74 -21.67
CA SER A 222 5.95 -14.41 -20.37
C SER A 222 5.86 -13.42 -19.22
N ARG A 223 5.10 -13.77 -18.17
CA ARG A 223 4.98 -12.95 -16.95
C ARG A 223 6.28 -12.86 -16.16
N CYS A 224 7.14 -13.88 -16.21
CA CYS A 224 8.37 -13.91 -15.40
C CYS A 224 9.38 -12.83 -15.79
N CYS A 225 9.57 -12.58 -17.09
CA CYS A 225 10.49 -11.56 -17.59
C CYS A 225 9.79 -10.37 -18.26
N ARG A 226 8.45 -10.35 -18.25
CA ARG A 226 7.60 -9.32 -18.87
C ARG A 226 8.01 -9.01 -20.31
N SER A 227 8.23 -10.04 -21.11
CA SER A 227 8.76 -9.88 -22.47
C SER A 227 8.16 -10.89 -23.43
N LEU A 228 8.08 -10.51 -24.72
CA LEU A 228 7.77 -11.43 -25.80
C LEU A 228 8.87 -12.50 -25.87
N ILE A 229 8.45 -13.77 -25.88
CA ILE A 229 9.34 -14.93 -25.85
C ILE A 229 9.24 -15.80 -27.11
N GLY A 230 8.08 -15.88 -27.76
CA GLY A 230 7.98 -16.68 -28.97
C GLY A 230 6.58 -16.84 -29.53
N CYS A 231 6.47 -17.69 -30.56
CA CYS A 231 5.19 -18.12 -31.11
C CYS A 231 4.44 -18.96 -30.08
N ARG A 232 3.10 -18.87 -30.07
CA ARG A 232 2.25 -19.64 -29.16
C ARG A 232 2.58 -21.13 -29.15
N GLN A 233 2.58 -21.78 -30.32
CA GLN A 233 2.82 -23.22 -30.44
C GLN A 233 4.21 -23.61 -29.93
N CYS A 234 5.24 -22.82 -30.24
CA CYS A 234 6.59 -23.07 -29.77
C CYS A 234 6.70 -23.00 -28.25
N ILE A 235 6.06 -22.00 -27.63
CA ILE A 235 6.15 -21.81 -26.18
C ILE A 235 5.28 -22.83 -25.43
N GLU A 236 4.09 -23.14 -25.95
CA GLU A 236 3.24 -24.19 -25.37
C GLU A 236 3.95 -25.55 -25.35
N ALA A 237 4.65 -25.93 -26.42
CA ALA A 237 5.46 -27.16 -26.46
C ALA A 237 6.56 -27.18 -25.38
N ILE A 238 7.28 -26.07 -25.21
CA ILE A 238 8.36 -25.92 -24.21
C ILE A 238 7.80 -26.03 -22.78
N VAL A 239 6.63 -25.43 -22.53
CA VAL A 239 5.95 -25.51 -21.23
C VAL A 239 5.44 -26.92 -20.96
N ASP A 240 4.90 -27.61 -21.97
CA ASP A 240 4.39 -28.97 -21.85
C ASP A 240 5.50 -29.98 -21.56
N GLU A 241 6.72 -29.73 -22.06
CA GLU A 241 7.94 -30.49 -21.71
C GLU A 241 8.48 -30.17 -20.31
N GLY A 242 7.85 -29.25 -19.56
CA GLY A 242 8.28 -28.86 -18.22
C GLY A 242 9.53 -27.98 -18.18
N GLN A 243 9.86 -27.32 -19.30
CA GLN A 243 11.05 -26.48 -19.38
C GLN A 243 10.82 -25.07 -18.79
N ALA A 244 11.91 -24.43 -18.39
CA ALA A 244 11.89 -23.05 -17.89
C ALA A 244 11.80 -22.02 -19.03
N CYS A 245 11.53 -20.76 -18.69
CA CYS A 245 11.54 -19.66 -19.66
C CYS A 245 12.87 -19.62 -20.42
N ILE A 246 12.83 -19.71 -21.76
CA ILE A 246 14.04 -19.67 -22.59
C ILE A 246 14.80 -18.35 -22.44
N LYS A 247 14.11 -17.26 -22.05
CA LYS A 247 14.69 -15.93 -21.91
C LYS A 247 15.37 -15.69 -20.56
N CYS A 248 14.74 -16.07 -19.45
CA CYS A 248 15.26 -15.78 -18.10
C CYS A 248 15.45 -17.00 -17.19
N ARG A 249 15.13 -18.21 -17.69
CA ARG A 249 15.26 -19.50 -16.99
C ARG A 249 14.41 -19.66 -15.71
N SER A 250 13.46 -18.76 -15.47
CA SER A 250 12.46 -18.92 -14.39
C SER A 250 11.44 -19.99 -14.76
N ALA A 251 10.84 -20.63 -13.76
CA ALA A 251 9.72 -21.56 -13.98
C ALA A 251 8.57 -20.86 -14.71
N VAL A 252 8.00 -21.54 -15.71
CA VAL A 252 6.86 -21.07 -16.52
C VAL A 252 5.81 -22.16 -16.52
N SER A 253 4.55 -21.76 -16.29
CA SER A 253 3.36 -22.59 -16.47
C SER A 253 2.48 -22.01 -17.56
N ARG A 254 1.48 -22.77 -18.03
CA ARG A 254 0.48 -22.29 -18.99
C ARG A 254 -0.28 -21.04 -18.49
N ASP A 255 -0.46 -20.89 -17.18
CA ASP A 255 -1.11 -19.71 -16.58
C ASP A 255 -0.21 -18.47 -16.53
N SER A 256 1.10 -18.65 -16.74
CA SER A 256 2.10 -17.59 -16.70
C SER A 256 2.45 -17.00 -18.07
N ILE A 257 1.88 -17.55 -19.15
CA ILE A 257 2.02 -17.05 -20.51
C ILE A 257 0.75 -16.32 -20.95
N VAL A 258 0.92 -15.28 -21.77
CA VAL A 258 -0.18 -14.46 -22.30
C VAL A 258 -0.01 -14.35 -23.80
N VAL A 259 -0.99 -14.82 -24.57
CA VAL A 259 -1.04 -14.63 -26.02
C VAL A 259 -1.38 -13.16 -26.30
N VAL A 260 -0.55 -12.50 -27.09
CA VAL A 260 -0.70 -11.09 -27.44
C VAL A 260 -1.44 -10.97 -28.76
N ALA A 261 -2.67 -10.46 -28.72
CA ALA A 261 -3.46 -10.14 -29.91
C ALA A 261 -3.18 -8.71 -30.40
N GLY A 262 -3.64 -8.37 -31.61
CA GLY A 262 -3.58 -7.01 -32.16
C GLY A 262 -2.24 -6.60 -32.78
N LEU A 263 -1.22 -7.46 -32.76
CA LEU A 263 0.08 -7.21 -33.39
C LEU A 263 0.15 -7.64 -34.87
N SER A 264 -0.93 -8.15 -35.46
CA SER A 264 -0.92 -8.74 -36.79
C SER A 264 -0.37 -7.81 -37.87
N GLU A 265 -0.79 -6.54 -37.90
CA GLU A 265 -0.30 -5.56 -38.88
C GLU A 265 1.20 -5.27 -38.71
N VAL A 266 1.67 -5.17 -37.47
CA VAL A 266 3.08 -4.95 -37.15
C VAL A 266 3.92 -6.16 -37.57
N LEU A 267 3.46 -7.36 -37.24
CA LEU A 267 4.14 -8.61 -37.61
C LEU A 267 4.20 -8.79 -39.13
N SER A 268 3.16 -8.41 -39.87
CA SER A 268 3.19 -8.44 -41.34
C SER A 268 4.28 -7.54 -41.92
N VAL A 269 4.46 -6.33 -41.39
CA VAL A 269 5.56 -5.47 -41.84
C VAL A 269 6.92 -6.05 -41.46
N ILE A 270 7.06 -6.57 -40.24
CA ILE A 270 8.32 -7.15 -39.80
C ILE A 270 8.68 -8.40 -40.62
N LYS A 271 7.69 -9.21 -41.02
CA LYS A 271 7.88 -10.32 -41.96
C LYS A 271 8.43 -9.83 -43.29
N ALA A 272 7.85 -8.76 -43.86
CA ALA A 272 8.37 -8.16 -45.10
C ALA A 272 9.80 -7.62 -44.94
N LEU A 273 10.13 -6.99 -43.80
CA LEU A 273 11.50 -6.54 -43.51
C LEU A 273 12.49 -7.70 -43.35
N ASP A 274 12.06 -8.82 -42.74
CA ASP A 274 12.92 -10.00 -42.56
C ASP A 274 13.14 -10.74 -43.89
N GLU A 275 12.12 -10.83 -44.75
CA GLU A 275 12.22 -11.36 -46.11
C GLU A 275 13.17 -10.54 -46.99
N GLN A 276 13.08 -9.20 -46.94
CA GLN A 276 13.98 -8.32 -47.68
C GLN A 276 15.45 -8.46 -47.25
N TYR A 277 15.71 -8.65 -45.96
CA TYR A 277 17.07 -8.85 -45.47
C TYR A 277 17.61 -10.24 -45.80
N ASN A 278 16.81 -11.29 -45.68
CA ASN A 278 17.24 -12.65 -46.03
C ASN A 278 17.40 -12.83 -47.56
N SER A 279 16.91 -11.88 -48.37
CA SER A 279 17.10 -11.86 -49.83
C SER A 279 18.36 -11.09 -50.27
N ARG A 280 19.10 -10.46 -49.35
CA ARG A 280 20.39 -9.79 -49.60
C ARG A 280 21.55 -10.69 -49.21
#